data_AF-A0A9E3QHQ9-F1
#
_entry.id   AF-A0A9E3QHQ9-F1
#
_cell.length_a   1.000
_cell.length_b   1.000
_cell.length_c   1.000
_cell.angle_alpha   90.00
_cell.angle_beta   90.00
_cell.angle_gamma   90.00
#
_symmetry.space_group_name_H-M   'P 1'
#
loop_
_entity.id
_entity.type
_entity.pdbx_description
1 polymer ?
#
loop_
_entity_poly.entity_id
_entity_poly.type
_entity_poly.pdbx_seq_one_letter_code
_entity_poly.pdbx_strand_id
1 'polypeptide(L)' 'MSQTLQALGIDRLSVEDRIRLVQEIWDSIAAEVEQSPLTEAQRQEVDRRLAAHRANPQAAIPWEQVEAEALARLRR' A
#
# COMPACT_ATOMS: atom_id res chain seq x y z
N MET A 1 17.27 16.38 6.17
CA MET A 1 16.60 17.20 5.14
C MET A 1 15.35 16.44 4.70
N SER A 2 14.16 17.03 4.81
CA SER A 2 12.97 16.40 4.22
C SER A 2 13.05 16.51 2.70
N GLN A 3 12.94 15.38 2.02
CA GLN A 3 12.79 15.38 0.57
C GLN A 3 11.38 15.90 0.24
N THR A 4 11.29 16.90 -0.62
CA THR A 4 10.02 17.50 -1.05
C THR A 4 9.89 17.38 -2.56
N LEU A 5 8.65 17.39 -3.07
CA LEU A 5 8.40 17.33 -4.52
C LEU A 5 9.11 18.47 -5.25
N GLN A 6 9.15 19.66 -4.65
CA GLN A 6 9.81 20.86 -5.20
C GLN A 6 11.32 20.73 -5.20
N ALA A 7 11.92 20.23 -4.11
CA ALA A 7 13.37 20.05 -4.03
C ALA A 7 13.88 19.01 -5.06
N LEU A 8 13.03 18.05 -5.41
CA LEU A 8 13.31 17.02 -6.41
C LEU A 8 12.85 17.42 -7.84
N GLY A 9 12.23 18.59 -8.01
CA GLY A 9 11.70 19.07 -9.29
C GLY A 9 10.53 18.25 -9.85
N ILE A 10 9.94 17.36 -9.05
CA ILE A 10 8.83 16.47 -9.44
C ILE A 10 7.55 17.29 -9.65
N ASP A 11 7.41 18.44 -9.00
CA ASP A 11 6.30 19.37 -9.18
C ASP A 11 6.19 19.95 -10.60
N ARG A 12 7.29 19.93 -11.35
CA ARG A 12 7.36 20.41 -12.75
C ARG A 12 6.96 19.36 -13.77
N LEU A 13 6.82 18.11 -13.35
CA LEU A 13 6.41 17.01 -14.21
C LEU A 13 4.91 17.06 -14.48
N SER A 14 4.50 16.52 -15.64
CA SER A 14 3.09 16.31 -15.93
C SER A 14 2.47 15.35 -14.89
N VAL A 15 1.13 15.32 -14.78
CA VAL A 15 0.46 14.31 -13.92
C VAL A 15 0.84 12.90 -14.36
N GLU A 16 0.88 12.64 -15.67
CA GLU A 16 1.22 11.33 -16.22
C GLU A 16 2.65 10.90 -15.85
N ASP A 17 3.62 11.80 -16.01
CA ASP A 17 5.02 11.50 -15.66
C ASP A 17 5.20 11.30 -14.17
N ARG A 18 4.46 12.03 -13.33
CA ARG A 18 4.46 11.80 -11.88
C ARG A 18 3.90 10.42 -11.53
N ILE A 19 2.82 9.98 -12.17
CA ILE A 19 2.26 8.64 -11.95
C ILE A 19 3.26 7.57 -12.37
N ARG A 20 3.91 7.73 -13.53
CA ARG A 20 4.94 6.81 -14.00
C ARG A 20 6.12 6.74 -13.04
N LEU A 21 6.60 7.89 -12.58
CA LEU A 21 7.70 7.96 -11.60
C LEU A 21 7.32 7.31 -10.26
N VAL A 22 6.09 7.53 -9.79
CA VAL A 22 5.59 6.85 -8.58
C VAL A 22 5.62 5.34 -8.75
N GLN A 23 5.20 4.83 -9.91
CA GLN A 23 5.26 3.40 -10.20
C GLN A 23 6.70 2.88 -10.22
N GLU A 24 7.62 3.56 -10.93
CA GLU A 24 9.03 3.15 -11.01
C GLU A 24 9.71 3.13 -9.64
N ILE A 25 9.45 4.15 -8.81
CA ILE A 25 9.95 4.18 -7.43
C ILE A 25 9.36 3.02 -6.62
N TRP A 26 8.07 2.75 -6.76
CA TRP A 26 7.42 1.66 -6.06
C TRP A 26 7.99 0.29 -6.45
N ASP A 27 8.23 0.07 -7.75
CA ASP A 27 8.84 -1.16 -8.27
C ASP A 27 10.27 -1.34 -7.75
N SER A 28 11.06 -0.24 -7.69
CA SER A 28 12.41 -0.27 -7.10
C SER A 28 12.39 -0.66 -5.62
N ILE A 29 11.46 -0.10 -4.85
CA ILE A 29 11.30 -0.44 -3.42
C ILE A 29 10.88 -1.90 -3.27
N ALA A 30 9.93 -2.37 -4.08
CA ALA A 30 9.49 -3.76 -4.04
C ALA A 30 10.65 -4.73 -4.30
N ALA A 31 11.50 -4.44 -5.30
CA ALA A 31 12.68 -5.26 -5.61
C ALA A 31 13.71 -5.31 -4.47
N GLU A 32 13.82 -4.25 -3.66
CA GLU A 32 14.64 -4.24 -2.45
C GLU A 32 13.98 -5.04 -1.30
N VAL A 33 12.67 -4.86 -1.08
CA VAL A 33 11.92 -5.52 -0.01
C VAL A 33 11.78 -7.03 -0.24
N GLU A 34 11.70 -7.49 -1.49
CA GLU A 34 11.69 -8.92 -1.82
C GLU A 34 12.94 -9.66 -1.32
N GLN A 35 14.02 -8.95 -1.01
CA GLN A 35 15.22 -9.51 -0.37
C GLN A 35 15.01 -9.84 1.12
N SER A 36 13.92 -9.35 1.72
CA SER A 36 13.50 -9.64 3.09
C SER A 36 12.23 -10.52 3.07
N PRO A 37 12.37 -11.84 2.94
CA PRO A 37 11.21 -12.72 2.90
C PRO A 37 10.41 -12.64 4.20
N LEU A 38 9.09 -12.85 4.11
CA LEU A 38 8.25 -13.00 5.28
C LEU A 38 8.83 -14.06 6.23
N THR A 39 8.62 -13.90 7.53
CA THR A 39 8.86 -15.00 8.47
C THR A 39 7.85 -16.12 8.22
N GLU A 40 8.18 -17.33 8.67
CA GLU A 40 7.27 -18.47 8.51
C GLU A 40 5.93 -18.25 9.22
N ALA A 41 5.95 -17.65 10.41
CA ALA A 41 4.74 -17.28 11.13
C ALA A 41 3.88 -16.26 10.36
N GLN A 42 4.50 -15.28 9.68
CA GLN A 42 3.77 -14.32 8.86
C GLN A 42 3.14 -14.98 7.62
N ARG A 43 3.87 -15.87 6.93
CA ARG A 43 3.31 -16.63 5.79
C ARG A 43 2.10 -17.45 6.22
N GLN A 44 2.22 -18.21 7.31
CA GLN A 44 1.14 -19.03 7.83
C GLN A 44 -0.10 -18.21 8.19
N GLU A 45 0.09 -17.01 8.75
CA GLU A 45 -1.03 -16.13 9.05
C GLU A 45 -1.71 -15.59 7.79
N VAL A 46 -0.95 -15.23 6.76
CA VAL A 46 -1.52 -14.81 5.45
C VAL A 46 -2.33 -15.95 4.84
N ASP A 47 -1.77 -17.16 4.80
CA ASP A 47 -2.45 -18.33 4.25
C ASP A 47 -3.74 -18.66 5.01
N ARG A 48 -3.69 -18.60 6.35
CA ARG A 48 -4.86 -18.83 7.22
C ARG A 48 -5.96 -17.80 6.95
N ARG A 49 -5.62 -16.51 6.85
CA ARG A 49 -6.59 -15.44 6.58
C ARG A 49 -7.16 -15.53 5.16
N LEU A 50 -6.34 -15.91 4.20
CA LEU A 50 -6.77 -16.12 2.82
C LEU A 50 -7.75 -17.30 2.71
N ALA A 51 -7.47 -18.42 3.38
CA ALA A 51 -8.37 -19.57 3.45
C ALA A 51 -9.70 -19.21 4.12
N ALA A 52 -9.66 -18.47 5.24
CA ALA A 52 -10.86 -17.99 5.93
C ALA A 52 -11.71 -17.07 5.04
N HIS A 53 -11.07 -16.15 4.30
CA HIS A 53 -11.78 -15.26 3.38
C HIS A 53 -12.39 -16.03 2.20
N ARG A 54 -11.69 -17.02 1.64
CA ARG A 54 -12.25 -17.88 0.57
C ARG A 54 -13.45 -18.69 1.05
N ALA A 55 -13.42 -19.19 2.29
CA ALA A 55 -14.53 -19.93 2.88
C ALA A 55 -15.73 -19.03 3.23
N ASN A 56 -15.49 -17.77 3.60
CA ASN A 56 -16.54 -16.79 3.89
C ASN A 56 -16.15 -15.38 3.39
N PRO A 57 -16.40 -15.07 2.10
CA PRO A 57 -16.03 -13.77 1.54
C PRO A 57 -16.72 -12.59 2.22
N GLN A 58 -17.93 -12.80 2.75
CA GLN A 58 -18.74 -11.78 3.42
C GLN A 58 -18.25 -11.44 4.84
N ALA A 59 -17.27 -12.18 5.36
CA ALA A 59 -16.63 -11.83 6.64
C ALA A 59 -15.65 -10.66 6.52
N ALA A 60 -15.28 -10.24 5.30
CA ALA A 60 -14.47 -9.05 5.09
C ALA A 60 -15.31 -7.78 5.30
N ILE A 61 -14.68 -6.74 5.85
CA ILE A 61 -15.28 -5.42 5.92
C ILE A 61 -15.14 -4.76 4.54
N PRO A 62 -16.23 -4.23 3.94
CA PRO A 62 -16.14 -3.49 2.69
C PRO A 62 -15.17 -2.32 2.78
N TRP A 63 -14.44 -2.06 1.69
CA TRP A 63 -13.45 -0.98 1.66
C TRP A 63 -14.08 0.37 1.99
N GLU A 64 -15.29 0.62 1.49
CA GLU A 64 -16.03 1.87 1.68
C GLU A 64 -16.29 2.14 3.17
N GLN A 65 -16.54 1.08 3.96
CA GLN A 65 -16.71 1.20 5.40
C GLN A 65 -15.37 1.53 6.08
N VAL A 66 -14.30 0.82 5.73
CA VAL A 66 -12.96 1.07 6.29
C VAL A 66 -12.51 2.50 6.01
N GLU A 67 -12.70 2.97 4.78
CA GLU A 67 -12.37 4.32 4.33
C GLU A 67 -13.19 5.37 5.10
N ALA A 68 -14.51 5.18 5.20
CA ALA A 68 -15.39 6.10 5.93
C ALA A 68 -14.97 6.23 7.41
N GLU A 69 -14.67 5.11 8.06
CA GLU A 69 -14.18 5.13 9.44
C GLU A 69 -12.82 5.81 9.59
N ALA A 70 -11.89 5.58 8.66
CA ALA A 70 -10.57 6.22 8.67
C ALA A 70 -10.67 7.75 8.50
N LEU A 71 -11.48 8.22 7.55
CA LEU A 71 -11.73 9.65 7.34
C LEU A 71 -12.42 10.30 8.54
N ALA A 72 -13.35 9.59 9.20
CA ALA A 72 -13.99 10.07 10.42
C ALA A 72 -13.00 10.19 11.60
N ARG A 73 -11.94 9.38 11.65
CA ARG A 73 -10.87 9.49 12.67
C ARG A 73 -9.96 10.69 12.40
N LEU A 74 -9.61 10.96 11.14
CA LEU A 74 -8.75 12.09 10.75
C LEU A 74 -9.38 13.48 10.96
N ARG A 75 -10.72 13.55 11.09
CA ARG A 75 -11.47 14.80 11.32
C ARG A 75 -11.67 15.16 12.79
N ARG A 76 -11.17 14.33 13.73
CA ARG A 76 -11.18 14.61 15.17
C ARG A 76 -9.86 15.24 15.58
#